data_AF-A0AA95FP02-F1
#
_entry.id   AF-A0AA95FP02-F1
#
_cell.length_a   1.000
_cell.length_b   1.000
_cell.length_c   1.000
_cell.angle_alpha   90.00
_cell.angle_beta   90.00
_cell.angle_gamma   90.00
#
_symmetry.space_group_name_H-M   'P 1'
#
loop_
_entity.id
_entity.type
_entity.pdbx_description
1 polymer ?
#
loop_
_entity_poly.entity_id
_entity_poly.type
_entity_poly.pdbx_seq_one_letter_code
_entity_poly.pdbx_strand_id
1 'polypeptide(L)'
;MKKKSGISTCDYELLNTILAVFEEIVILLKEHQNNGSLFYDSADVKRLLKIIDSTLFRIRKSRIFRTLKSGKRYCIPNRFSKIAIKNK
;
A
#
# COMPACT_ATOMS: atom_id res chain seq x y z
N MET A 1 -22.51 48.26 15.55
CA MET A 1 -22.59 46.98 16.30
C MET A 1 -21.60 45.99 15.70
N LYS A 2 -20.56 45.57 16.46
CA LYS A 2 -19.61 44.53 16.01
C LYS A 2 -20.13 43.16 16.45
N LYS A 3 -20.53 42.30 15.52
CA LYS A 3 -20.89 40.90 15.83
C LYS A 3 -19.61 40.14 16.17
N LYS A 4 -19.47 39.69 17.43
CA LYS A 4 -18.44 38.72 17.82
C LYS A 4 -18.88 37.35 17.28
N SER A 5 -18.19 36.84 16.26
CA SER A 5 -18.30 35.45 15.83
C SER A 5 -17.59 34.56 16.87
N GLY A 6 -18.31 34.21 17.93
CA GLY A 6 -17.85 33.16 18.85
C GLY A 6 -17.99 31.82 18.15
N ILE A 7 -16.87 31.14 17.91
CA ILE A 7 -16.87 29.72 17.53
C ILE A 7 -17.54 28.97 18.68
N SER A 8 -18.56 28.17 18.36
CA SER A 8 -19.35 27.44 19.34
C SER A 8 -18.49 26.35 19.98
N THR A 9 -18.66 26.09 21.27
CA THR A 9 -17.97 24.98 21.96
C THR A 9 -18.25 23.62 21.30
N CYS A 10 -19.41 23.45 20.67
CA CYS A 10 -19.73 22.27 19.86
C CYS A 10 -18.78 22.07 18.65
N ASP A 11 -18.27 23.15 18.07
CA ASP A 11 -17.38 23.07 16.91
C ASP A 11 -16.01 22.50 17.29
N TYR A 12 -15.56 22.79 18.52
CA TYR A 12 -14.32 22.24 19.07
C TYR A 12 -14.42 20.76 19.42
N GLU A 13 -15.53 20.32 20.03
CA GLU A 13 -15.76 18.91 20.32
C GLU A 13 -15.84 18.07 19.05
N LEU A 14 -16.54 18.57 18.03
CA LEU A 14 -16.60 17.92 16.72
C LEU A 14 -15.21 17.84 16.08
N LEU A 15 -14.44 18.92 16.10
CA LEU A 15 -13.08 18.96 15.55
C LEU A 15 -12.15 17.97 16.26
N ASN A 16 -12.22 17.89 17.59
CA ASN A 16 -11.44 16.94 18.39
C ASN A 16 -11.83 15.49 18.08
N THR A 17 -13.12 15.23 17.88
CA THR A 17 -13.61 13.90 17.49
C THR A 17 -13.08 13.52 16.11
N ILE A 18 -13.13 14.44 15.15
CA ILE A 18 -12.58 14.23 13.80
C ILE A 18 -11.07 13.95 13.87
N LEU A 19 -10.32 14.74 14.65
CA LEU A 19 -8.89 14.54 14.85
C LEU A 19 -8.58 13.16 15.45
N ALA A 20 -9.30 12.74 16.48
CA ALA A 20 -9.12 11.43 17.10
C ALA A 20 -9.34 10.29 16.11
N VAL A 21 -10.38 10.36 15.28
CA VAL A 21 -10.63 9.36 14.23
C VAL A 21 -9.50 9.33 13.20
N PHE A 22 -8.99 10.49 12.77
CA PHE A 22 -7.86 10.54 11.84
C PHE A 22 -6.58 9.97 12.45
N GLU A 23 -6.32 10.24 13.72
CA GLU A 23 -5.16 9.73 14.45
C GLU A 23 -5.20 8.20 14.53
N GLU A 24 -6.37 7.62 14.85
CA GLU A 24 -6.58 6.18 14.88
C GLU A 24 -6.38 5.53 13.50
N ILE A 25 -6.89 6.15 12.43
CA ILE A 25 -6.67 5.67 11.04
C ILE A 25 -5.16 5.67 10.72
N VAL A 26 -4.42 6.71 11.09
CA VAL A 26 -2.98 6.79 10.83
C VAL A 26 -2.21 5.73 11.61
N ILE A 27 -2.57 5.48 12.87
CA ILE A 27 -1.97 4.42 13.70
C ILE A 27 -2.19 3.06 13.04
N LEU A 28 -3.43 2.73 12.69
CA LEU A 28 -3.77 1.47 12.01
C LEU A 28 -2.98 1.28 10.71
N LEU A 29 -2.85 2.34 9.89
CA LEU A 29 -2.09 2.26 8.65
C LEU A 29 -0.58 2.07 8.89
N LYS A 30 -0.02 2.67 9.95
CA LYS A 30 1.39 2.46 10.34
C LYS A 30 1.63 1.03 10.83
N GLU A 31 0.73 0.49 11.65
CA GLU A 31 0.80 -0.90 12.10
C GLU A 31 0.72 -1.88 10.93
N HIS A 32 -0.12 -1.59 9.94
CA HIS A 32 -0.22 -2.38 8.72
C HIS A 32 0.99 -2.26 7.78
N GLN A 33 1.77 -1.17 7.83
CA GLN A 33 3.03 -1.04 7.07
C GLN A 33 4.18 -1.87 7.66
N ASN A 34 4.20 -2.11 8.97
CA ASN A 34 5.29 -2.83 9.64
C ASN A 34 5.35 -4.33 9.31
N ASN A 35 4.36 -4.89 8.62
CA ASN A 35 4.31 -6.32 8.24
C ASN A 35 5.07 -6.66 6.93
N GLY A 36 6.02 -5.81 6.53
CA GLY A 36 6.77 -5.94 5.28
C GLY A 36 5.97 -5.44 4.07
N SER A 37 6.66 -5.13 2.97
CA SER A 37 5.95 -4.64 1.78
C SER A 37 4.91 -5.67 1.33
N LEU A 38 3.64 -5.22 1.27
CA LEU A 38 2.52 -6.02 0.77
C LEU A 38 2.71 -6.40 -0.71
N PHE A 39 3.60 -5.70 -1.40
CA PHE A 39 3.89 -5.84 -2.82
C PHE A 39 5.38 -5.80 -3.10
N TYR A 40 5.81 -6.67 -4.01
CA TYR A 40 7.11 -6.63 -4.64
C TYR A 40 7.07 -5.78 -5.91
N ASP A 41 8.09 -4.96 -6.10
CA ASP A 41 8.28 -4.26 -7.35
C ASP A 41 9.02 -5.13 -8.40
N SER A 42 9.43 -4.52 -9.51
CA SER A 42 10.15 -5.23 -10.57
C SER A 42 11.54 -5.69 -10.13
N ALA A 43 12.25 -4.88 -9.35
CA ALA A 43 13.59 -5.18 -8.88
C ALA A 43 13.55 -6.29 -7.83
N ASP A 44 12.60 -6.22 -6.91
CA ASP A 44 12.35 -7.23 -5.89
C ASP A 44 12.08 -8.60 -6.54
N VAL A 45 11.19 -8.64 -7.54
CA VAL A 45 10.83 -9.90 -8.22
C VAL A 45 12.03 -10.49 -8.96
N LYS A 46 12.85 -9.65 -9.61
CA LYS A 46 14.10 -10.11 -10.25
C LYS A 46 15.06 -10.71 -9.24
N ARG A 47 15.26 -10.06 -8.09
CA ARG A 47 16.13 -10.56 -7.02
C ARG A 47 15.59 -11.86 -6.41
N LEU A 48 14.29 -11.93 -6.17
CA LEU A 48 13.62 -13.06 -5.52
C LEU A 48 13.65 -14.32 -6.40
N LEU A 49 13.32 -14.17 -7.69
CA LEU A 49 13.24 -15.27 -8.63
C LEU A 49 14.55 -15.53 -9.38
N LYS A 50 15.57 -14.68 -9.17
CA LYS A 50 16.85 -14.70 -9.91
C LYS A 50 16.65 -14.67 -11.43
N ILE A 51 15.77 -13.78 -11.90
CA ILE A 51 15.43 -13.64 -13.32
C ILE A 51 15.85 -12.29 -13.89
N ILE A 52 16.05 -12.25 -15.20
CA ILE A 52 16.32 -11.03 -15.98
C ILE A 52 15.03 -10.35 -16.45
N ASP A 53 15.15 -9.10 -16.92
CA ASP A 53 14.00 -8.28 -17.35
C ASP A 53 13.17 -8.91 -18.46
N SER A 54 13.80 -9.57 -19.44
CA SER A 54 13.10 -10.24 -20.54
C SER A 54 12.22 -11.39 -20.03
N THR A 55 12.71 -12.16 -19.06
CA THR A 55 11.94 -13.22 -18.40
C THR A 55 10.79 -12.65 -17.59
N LEU A 56 11.02 -11.57 -16.83
CA LEU A 56 9.95 -10.88 -16.10
C LEU A 56 8.87 -10.32 -17.03
N PHE A 57 9.25 -9.79 -18.20
CA PHE A 57 8.30 -9.32 -19.21
C PHE A 57 7.44 -10.48 -19.76
N ARG A 58 8.05 -11.62 -20.09
CA ARG A 58 7.31 -12.82 -20.54
C ARG A 58 6.34 -13.31 -19.47
N ILE A 59 6.78 -13.37 -18.22
CA ILE A 59 5.94 -13.77 -17.07
C ILE A 59 4.73 -12.83 -16.93
N ARG A 60 4.93 -11.51 -17.04
CA ARG A 60 3.81 -10.54 -17.02
C ARG A 60 2.82 -10.79 -18.15
N LYS A 61 3.32 -11.03 -19.36
CA LYS A 61 2.48 -11.30 -20.54
C LYS A 61 1.69 -12.60 -20.38
N SER A 62 2.28 -13.61 -19.74
CA SER A 62 1.63 -14.91 -19.48
C SER A 62 0.55 -14.87 -18.41
N ARG A 63 0.41 -13.76 -17.64
CA ARG A 63 -0.58 -13.59 -16.55
C ARG A 63 -0.52 -14.68 -15.45
N ILE A 64 0.61 -15.38 -15.32
CA ILE A 64 0.83 -16.41 -14.29
C ILE A 64 0.68 -15.81 -12.88
N PHE A 65 1.12 -14.56 -12.69
CA PHE A 65 0.93 -13.83 -11.43
C PHE A 65 -0.08 -12.70 -11.62
N ARG A 66 -0.91 -12.47 -10.60
CA ARG A 66 -1.79 -11.31 -10.55
C ARG A 66 -0.96 -10.06 -10.29
N THR A 67 -0.65 -9.33 -11.35
CA THR A 67 0.09 -8.05 -11.29
C THR A 67 -0.88 -6.89 -11.19
N LEU A 68 -0.65 -5.98 -10.24
CA LEU A 68 -1.30 -4.67 -10.21
C LEU A 68 -0.45 -3.68 -10.98
N LYS A 69 -1.08 -2.87 -11.83
CA LYS A 69 -0.42 -1.78 -12.56
C LYS A 69 -0.87 -0.45 -11.95
N SER A 70 0.09 0.32 -11.47
CA SER A 70 -0.13 1.71 -11.02
C SER A 70 0.76 2.63 -11.84
N GLY A 71 0.14 3.39 -12.75
CA GLY A 71 0.85 4.19 -13.75
C GLY A 71 1.81 3.34 -14.61
N LYS A 72 3.11 3.66 -14.57
CA LYS A 72 4.17 2.93 -15.28
C LYS A 72 4.78 1.78 -14.46
N ARG A 73 4.36 1.58 -13.21
CA ARG A 73 4.93 0.58 -12.30
C ARG A 73 4.04 -0.64 -12.19
N TYR A 74 4.68 -1.80 -12.06
CA TYR A 74 4.02 -3.07 -11.79
C TYR A 74 4.39 -3.53 -10.38
N CYS A 75 3.37 -3.93 -9.62
CA CYS A 75 3.49 -4.42 -8.27
C CYS A 75 2.89 -5.84 -8.20
N ILE A 76 3.62 -6.78 -7.60
CA ILE A 76 3.19 -8.16 -7.41
C ILE A 76 2.89 -8.36 -5.93
N PRO A 77 1.67 -8.76 -5.53
CA PRO A 77 1.36 -8.95 -4.11
C PRO A 77 2.22 -10.07 -3.52
N ASN A 78 2.78 -9.82 -2.34
CA ASN A 78 3.72 -10.71 -1.66
C ASN A 78 3.12 -12.12 -1.44
N ARG A 79 1.80 -12.22 -1.21
CA ARG A 79 1.08 -13.50 -1.08
C ARG A 79 1.22 -14.44 -2.29
N PHE A 80 1.54 -13.93 -3.48
CA PHE A 80 1.69 -14.76 -4.69
C PHE A 80 3.14 -15.21 -4.96
N SER A 81 4.13 -14.70 -4.22
CA SER A 81 5.55 -15.07 -4.42
C SER A 81 5.87 -16.48 -3.93
N LYS A 82 5.14 -16.98 -2.91
CA LYS A 82 5.35 -18.30 -2.31
C LYS A 82 5.12 -19.47 -3.28
N ILE A 83 4.42 -19.25 -4.39
CA ILE A 83 4.11 -20.30 -5.37
C ILE A 83 5.34 -20.61 -6.27
N ALA A 84 6.27 -19.66 -6.44
CA ALA A 84 7.36 -19.80 -7.40
C ALA A 84 8.64 -20.48 -6.86
N ILE A 85 8.77 -20.67 -5.54
CA ILE A 85 10.03 -21.14 -4.89
C ILE A 85 9.99 -22.64 -4.54
N LYS A 86 8.86 -23.34 -4.77
CA LYS A 86 8.68 -24.71 -4.25
C LYS A 86 9.17 -25.86 -5.14
N ASN A 87 9.92 -25.59 -6.20
CA ASN A 87 10.54 -26.64 -7.02
C ASN A 87 12.06 -26.46 -6.99
N LYS A 88 12.68 -27.06 -5.97
CA LYS A 88 14.10 -27.38 -5.93
C LYS A 88 14.28 -28.82 -6.38
#